data_AF-A0A0B7FEJ3-F1
#
_entry.id   AF-A0A0B7FEJ3-F1
#
_cell.length_a   1.000
_cell.length_b   1.000
_cell.length_c   1.000
_cell.angle_alpha   90.00
_cell.angle_beta   90.00
_cell.angle_gamma   90.00
#
_symmetry.space_group_name_H-M   'P 1'
#
loop_
_entity.id
_entity.type
_entity.pdbx_description
1 polymer ?
#
loop_
_entity_poly.entity_id
_entity_poly.type
_entity_poly.pdbx_seq_one_letter_code
_entity_poly.pdbx_strand_id
1 'polypeptide(L)'
;MAGIGEPDHPEKEDVSKTSSHHELGLPSSYLKETIQGCGLNRVAALEGKLRRAACNEALHELRELLGLKTLALRWKRKNLSGKVATTRAEASLKVHQEKVVWAKAEYQQSWQALMQLRLNSDDPHTYRELKQEDIKNLKEYLEIESAELGDGIREIPWIWRAASIKNKEEWQIEALRVEWFRSRQRVKQWEEELILLKKDMLMAVRGFEVLATKWQWKSEVGGLESGMSKYAARQAWFHCKLKAKLFHKCDQHIKDKVVQLKWAESYWPANSTAKSIT
;
A
#
# COMPACT_ATOMS: atom_id res chain seq x y z
N MET A 1 -22.17 23.16 44.51
CA MET A 1 -22.09 22.83 43.07
C MET A 1 -21.12 23.80 42.45
N ALA A 2 -19.85 23.41 42.30
CA ALA A 2 -18.92 24.20 41.48
C ALA A 2 -19.47 24.18 40.06
N GLY A 3 -19.75 25.35 39.49
CA GLY A 3 -20.20 25.45 38.11
C GLY A 3 -19.19 24.76 37.20
N ILE A 4 -19.69 24.00 36.23
CA ILE A 4 -18.86 23.50 35.14
C ILE A 4 -18.26 24.75 34.48
N GLY A 5 -16.95 24.93 34.62
CA GLY A 5 -16.23 26.05 34.04
C GLY A 5 -16.28 26.03 32.51
N GLU A 6 -15.85 27.12 31.90
CA GLU A 6 -15.72 27.22 30.44
C GLU A 6 -14.84 26.06 29.90
N PRO A 7 -15.13 25.50 28.71
CA PRO A 7 -14.38 24.35 28.19
C PRO A 7 -12.87 24.64 28.05
N ASP A 8 -12.05 23.94 28.82
CA ASP A 8 -10.59 23.98 28.74
C ASP A 8 -10.10 23.19 27.50
N HIS A 9 -10.30 23.75 26.30
CA HIS A 9 -9.83 23.14 25.06
C HIS A 9 -8.31 23.25 24.92
N PRO A 10 -7.59 22.20 24.46
CA PRO A 10 -6.32 22.41 23.77
C PRO A 10 -6.64 23.16 22.46
N GLU A 11 -5.95 24.28 22.20
CA GLU A 11 -6.13 25.19 21.06
C GLU A 11 -6.75 24.49 19.82
N LYS A 12 -8.08 24.58 19.68
CA LYS A 12 -8.78 24.16 18.47
C LYS A 12 -8.96 25.41 17.63
N GLU A 13 -8.57 25.34 16.35
CA GLU A 13 -8.93 26.39 15.41
C GLU A 13 -10.45 26.43 15.26
N ASP A 14 -11.05 27.61 15.47
CA ASP A 14 -12.49 27.85 15.35
C ASP A 14 -12.96 27.61 13.90
N VAL A 15 -13.37 26.38 13.60
CA VAL A 15 -13.97 26.06 12.31
C VAL A 15 -15.43 26.49 12.34
N SER A 16 -15.68 27.66 11.74
CA SER A 16 -16.95 28.21 11.23
C SER A 16 -17.74 29.19 12.12
N LYS A 17 -17.65 30.47 11.74
CA LYS A 17 -18.55 31.56 12.16
C LYS A 17 -19.81 31.57 11.29
N THR A 18 -20.71 30.59 11.40
CA THR A 18 -22.07 30.74 10.83
C THR A 18 -23.11 30.03 11.69
N SER A 19 -24.08 30.80 12.16
CA SER A 19 -25.19 30.46 13.08
C SER A 19 -24.77 30.13 14.51
N SER A 20 -25.65 30.45 15.46
CA SER A 20 -25.48 30.37 16.92
C SER A 20 -25.15 28.95 17.41
N HIS A 21 -23.90 28.52 17.28
CA HIS A 21 -23.42 27.28 17.85
C HIS A 21 -22.95 27.55 19.29
N HIS A 22 -23.81 27.31 20.27
CA HIS A 22 -23.34 27.12 21.64
C HIS A 22 -22.62 25.78 21.72
N GLU A 23 -21.35 25.80 22.13
CA GLU A 23 -20.63 24.57 22.42
C GLU A 23 -21.34 23.81 23.55
N LEU A 24 -21.75 22.58 23.26
CA LEU A 24 -22.50 21.75 24.21
C LEU A 24 -21.66 21.28 25.41
N GLY A 25 -20.35 21.58 25.45
CA GLY A 25 -19.45 21.19 26.55
C GLY A 25 -19.44 19.67 26.80
N LEU A 26 -19.18 18.87 25.77
CA LEU A 26 -19.11 17.41 25.89
C LEU A 26 -17.83 17.00 26.63
N PRO A 27 -17.78 15.83 27.31
CA PRO A 27 -16.56 15.37 27.98
C PRO A 27 -15.30 15.43 27.09
N SER A 28 -15.40 15.19 25.78
CA SER A 28 -14.28 15.30 24.84
C SER A 28 -13.72 16.71 24.65
N SER A 29 -14.44 17.78 25.02
CA SER A 29 -13.90 19.15 25.02
C SER A 29 -13.00 19.47 26.20
N TYR A 30 -12.99 18.62 27.23
CA TYR A 30 -12.22 18.85 28.46
C TYR A 30 -10.99 17.96 28.55
N LEU A 31 -9.99 18.41 29.29
CA LEU A 31 -8.82 17.61 29.64
C LEU A 31 -9.18 16.44 30.56
N LYS A 32 -8.36 15.39 30.54
CA LYS A 32 -8.60 14.20 31.39
C LYS A 32 -8.62 14.50 32.88
N GLU A 33 -7.79 15.47 33.32
CA GLU A 33 -7.67 15.86 34.72
C GLU A 33 -8.97 16.47 35.25
N THR A 34 -9.62 17.33 34.46
CA THR A 34 -10.90 17.95 34.83
C THR A 34 -12.05 16.95 34.79
N ILE A 35 -12.06 16.02 33.83
CA ILE A 35 -13.04 14.92 33.77
C ILE A 35 -12.96 14.05 35.03
N GLN A 36 -11.75 13.71 35.47
CA GLN A 36 -11.52 12.91 36.68
C GLN A 36 -11.89 13.68 37.95
N GLY A 37 -11.49 14.94 38.06
CA GLY A 37 -11.81 15.82 39.20
C GLY A 37 -13.31 16.03 39.39
N CYS A 38 -14.07 16.13 38.29
CA CYS A 38 -15.52 16.31 38.32
C CYS A 38 -16.32 14.99 38.41
N GLY A 39 -15.66 13.83 38.40
CA GLY A 39 -16.32 12.52 38.47
C GLY A 39 -17.12 12.15 37.20
N LEU A 40 -16.82 12.75 36.05
CA LEU A 40 -17.56 12.58 34.79
C LEU A 40 -17.19 11.32 34.00
N ASN A 41 -16.43 10.40 34.61
CA ASN A 41 -15.91 9.19 33.96
C ASN A 41 -16.99 8.33 33.30
N ARG A 42 -18.18 8.22 33.91
CA ARG A 42 -19.31 7.46 33.33
C ARG A 42 -19.85 8.12 32.06
N VAL A 43 -19.95 9.45 32.07
CA VAL A 43 -20.44 10.23 30.91
C VAL A 43 -19.41 10.20 29.80
N ALA A 44 -18.12 10.33 30.12
CA ALA A 44 -17.03 10.16 29.18
C ALA A 44 -17.05 8.76 28.53
N ALA A 45 -17.31 7.70 29.30
CA ALA A 45 -17.45 6.35 28.76
C ALA A 45 -18.64 6.20 27.81
N LEU A 46 -19.78 6.83 28.12
CA LEU A 46 -20.96 6.87 27.24
C LEU A 46 -20.67 7.65 25.96
N GLU A 47 -20.05 8.83 26.07
CA GLU A 47 -19.62 9.60 24.90
C GLU A 47 -18.67 8.77 24.03
N GLY A 48 -17.68 8.10 24.63
CA GLY A 48 -16.78 7.22 23.89
C GLY A 48 -17.50 6.12 23.11
N LYS A 49 -18.58 5.53 23.64
CA LYS A 49 -19.42 4.57 22.90
C LYS A 49 -20.15 5.24 21.73
N LEU A 50 -20.73 6.41 21.95
CA LEU A 50 -21.41 7.18 20.91
C LEU A 50 -20.46 7.61 19.80
N ARG A 51 -19.25 8.08 20.13
CA ARG A 51 -18.23 8.46 19.14
C ARG A 51 -17.76 7.28 18.30
N ARG A 52 -17.63 6.08 18.88
CA ARG A 52 -17.34 4.84 18.11
C ARG A 52 -18.46 4.51 17.14
N ALA A 53 -19.72 4.62 17.58
CA ALA A 53 -20.88 4.42 16.72
C ALA A 53 -20.91 5.44 15.57
N ALA A 54 -20.73 6.72 15.87
CA ALA A 54 -20.64 7.79 14.87
C ALA A 54 -19.48 7.58 13.88
N CYS A 55 -18.31 7.16 14.35
CA CYS A 55 -17.20 6.81 13.47
C CYS A 55 -17.55 5.67 12.51
N ASN A 56 -18.21 4.62 13.01
CA ASN A 56 -18.62 3.49 12.18
C ASN A 56 -19.68 3.89 11.16
N GLU A 57 -20.64 4.74 11.54
CA GLU A 57 -21.70 5.24 10.68
C GLU A 57 -21.16 6.17 9.59
N ALA A 58 -20.34 7.15 9.95
CA ALA A 58 -19.69 8.05 8.99
C ALA A 58 -18.78 7.29 8.02
N LEU A 59 -18.05 6.26 8.47
CA LEU A 59 -17.26 5.40 7.57
C LEU A 59 -18.14 4.53 6.67
N HIS A 60 -19.29 4.07 7.14
CA HIS A 60 -20.26 3.34 6.33
C HIS A 60 -20.82 4.24 5.22
N GLU A 61 -21.28 5.44 5.57
CA GLU A 61 -21.78 6.43 4.62
C GLU A 61 -20.69 6.82 3.61
N LEU A 62 -19.45 7.04 4.06
CA LEU A 62 -18.33 7.32 3.17
C LEU A 62 -18.12 6.21 2.14
N ARG A 63 -18.17 4.94 2.56
CA ARG A 63 -18.02 3.78 1.66
C ARG A 63 -19.17 3.69 0.66
N GLU A 64 -20.40 3.92 1.11
CA GLU A 64 -21.58 3.94 0.23
C GLU A 64 -21.49 5.07 -0.80
N LEU A 65 -21.16 6.28 -0.38
CA LEU A 65 -20.99 7.44 -1.26
C LEU A 65 -19.89 7.21 -2.30
N LEU A 66 -18.77 6.61 -1.89
CA LEU A 66 -17.73 6.18 -2.83
C LEU A 66 -18.30 5.16 -3.82
N GLY A 67 -18.99 4.12 -3.33
CA GLY A 67 -19.70 3.11 -4.12
C GLY A 67 -20.57 3.73 -5.21
N LEU A 68 -21.52 4.57 -4.81
CA LEU A 68 -22.44 5.29 -5.68
C LEU A 68 -21.72 6.17 -6.71
N LYS A 69 -20.65 6.86 -6.32
CA LYS A 69 -19.84 7.68 -7.25
C LYS A 69 -19.29 6.84 -8.40
N THR A 70 -18.79 5.64 -8.15
CA THR A 70 -18.28 4.78 -9.25
C THR A 70 -19.38 4.29 -10.17
N LEU A 71 -20.55 3.95 -9.64
CA LEU A 71 -21.71 3.56 -10.44
C LEU A 71 -22.17 4.73 -11.32
N ALA A 72 -22.25 5.94 -10.75
CA ALA A 72 -22.59 7.16 -11.48
C ALA A 72 -21.58 7.47 -12.60
N LEU A 73 -20.27 7.34 -12.33
CA LEU A 73 -19.23 7.54 -13.34
C LEU A 73 -19.28 6.49 -14.45
N ARG A 74 -19.56 5.23 -14.13
CA ARG A 74 -19.74 4.16 -15.13
C ARG A 74 -20.97 4.42 -15.99
N TRP A 75 -22.08 4.79 -15.37
CA TRP A 75 -23.31 5.15 -16.07
C TRP A 75 -23.09 6.35 -17.00
N LYS A 76 -22.42 7.41 -16.52
CA LYS A 76 -22.02 8.58 -17.34
C LYS A 76 -21.21 8.15 -18.56
N ARG A 77 -20.17 7.32 -18.37
CA ARG A 77 -19.31 6.84 -19.47
C ARG A 77 -20.08 6.05 -20.54
N LYS A 78 -21.10 5.28 -20.16
CA LYS A 78 -21.86 4.42 -21.08
C LYS A 78 -22.99 5.16 -21.80
N ASN A 79 -23.71 6.03 -21.09
CA ASN A 79 -25.03 6.49 -21.52
C ASN A 79 -25.10 7.97 -21.89
N LEU A 80 -24.14 8.79 -21.44
CA LEU A 80 -24.19 10.22 -21.69
C LEU A 80 -23.38 10.61 -22.92
N SER A 81 -24.06 11.28 -23.85
CA SER A 81 -23.46 11.95 -25.01
C SER A 81 -24.00 13.38 -25.07
N GLY A 82 -23.19 14.31 -25.60
CA GLY A 82 -23.55 15.71 -25.77
C GLY A 82 -23.29 16.61 -24.55
N LYS A 83 -23.06 17.89 -24.82
CA LYS A 83 -22.52 18.87 -23.85
C LYS A 83 -23.46 19.21 -22.69
N VAL A 84 -24.77 19.27 -22.92
CA VAL A 84 -25.75 19.64 -21.87
C VAL A 84 -25.96 18.50 -20.87
N ALA A 85 -25.98 17.26 -21.36
CA ALA A 85 -26.18 16.09 -20.52
C ALA A 85 -24.94 15.82 -19.65
N THR A 86 -23.74 16.04 -20.20
CA THR A 86 -22.48 15.91 -19.45
C THR A 86 -22.35 16.95 -18.34
N THR A 87 -22.69 18.23 -18.59
CA THR A 87 -22.60 19.29 -17.57
C THR A 87 -23.58 19.06 -16.42
N ARG A 88 -24.82 18.63 -16.69
CA ARG A 88 -25.79 18.27 -15.64
C ARG A 88 -25.29 17.11 -14.78
N ALA A 89 -24.71 16.08 -15.40
CA ALA A 89 -24.15 14.95 -14.68
C ALA A 89 -22.94 15.37 -13.82
N GLU A 90 -22.12 16.30 -14.31
CA GLU A 90 -21.01 16.87 -13.54
C GLU A 90 -21.48 17.68 -12.34
N ALA A 91 -22.55 18.46 -12.48
CA ALA A 91 -23.15 19.16 -11.36
C ALA A 91 -23.64 18.18 -10.27
N SER A 92 -24.30 17.09 -10.66
CA SER A 92 -24.73 16.04 -9.71
C SER A 92 -23.55 15.33 -9.04
N LEU A 93 -22.47 15.06 -9.78
CA LEU A 93 -21.23 14.49 -9.24
C LEU A 93 -20.55 15.46 -8.26
N LYS A 94 -20.62 16.77 -8.50
CA LYS A 94 -20.09 17.78 -7.57
C LYS A 94 -20.86 17.76 -6.24
N VAL A 95 -22.18 17.70 -6.27
CA VAL A 95 -23.01 17.55 -5.06
C VAL A 95 -22.70 16.26 -4.32
N HIS A 96 -22.49 15.15 -5.04
CA HIS A 96 -22.05 13.89 -4.41
C HIS A 96 -20.66 14.02 -3.76
N GLN A 97 -19.73 14.72 -4.42
CA GLN A 97 -18.40 14.96 -3.88
C GLN A 97 -18.44 15.83 -2.62
N GLU A 98 -19.35 16.80 -2.55
CA GLU A 98 -19.58 17.58 -1.34
C GLU A 98 -20.02 16.67 -0.19
N LYS A 99 -20.99 15.76 -0.41
CA LYS A 99 -21.39 14.78 0.62
C LYS A 99 -20.23 13.91 1.12
N VAL A 100 -19.32 13.50 0.23
CA VAL A 100 -18.10 12.76 0.61
C VAL A 100 -17.22 13.60 1.55
N VAL A 101 -17.10 14.91 1.30
CA VAL A 101 -16.35 15.83 2.17
C VAL A 101 -17.03 15.98 3.53
N TRP A 102 -18.36 16.07 3.56
CA TRP A 102 -19.14 16.12 4.80
C TRP A 102 -18.95 14.85 5.65
N ALA A 103 -19.13 13.66 5.07
CA ALA A 103 -18.94 12.39 5.77
C ALA A 103 -17.49 12.23 6.30
N LYS A 104 -16.50 12.69 5.53
CA LYS A 104 -15.10 12.76 5.98
C LYS A 104 -14.96 13.67 7.21
N ALA A 105 -15.53 14.86 7.18
CA ALA A 105 -15.43 15.84 8.26
C ALA A 105 -16.09 15.30 9.55
N GLU A 106 -17.27 14.68 9.43
CA GLU A 106 -17.98 14.07 10.56
C GLU A 106 -17.17 12.93 11.20
N TYR A 107 -16.55 12.08 10.37
CA TYR A 107 -15.62 11.06 10.84
C TYR A 107 -14.42 11.68 11.56
N GLN A 108 -13.77 12.69 10.96
CA GLN A 108 -12.59 13.33 11.55
C GLN A 108 -12.91 14.01 12.89
N GLN A 109 -14.04 14.70 12.99
CA GLN A 109 -14.49 15.32 14.23
C GLN A 109 -14.74 14.27 15.32
N SER A 110 -15.43 13.18 14.99
CA SER A 110 -15.72 12.09 15.92
C SER A 110 -14.45 11.34 16.34
N TRP A 111 -13.53 11.13 15.41
CA TRP A 111 -12.22 10.52 15.64
C TRP A 111 -11.35 11.38 16.56
N GLN A 112 -11.26 12.69 16.32
CA GLN A 112 -10.53 13.62 17.19
C GLN A 112 -11.07 13.58 18.63
N ALA A 113 -12.39 13.67 18.80
CA ALA A 113 -13.04 13.58 20.11
C ALA A 113 -12.72 12.26 20.83
N LEU A 114 -12.71 11.15 20.09
CA LEU A 114 -12.35 9.84 20.61
C LEU A 114 -10.87 9.78 21.04
N MET A 115 -9.96 10.32 20.22
CA MET A 115 -8.53 10.42 20.50
C MET A 115 -8.20 11.38 21.66
N GLN A 116 -9.09 12.31 21.99
CA GLN A 116 -8.97 13.17 23.18
C GLN A 116 -9.37 12.40 24.45
N LEU A 117 -10.47 11.65 24.42
CA LEU A 117 -10.94 10.86 25.56
C LEU A 117 -9.97 9.71 25.92
N ARG A 118 -9.33 9.08 24.94
CA ARG A 118 -8.37 7.94 25.10
C ARG A 118 -8.79 6.95 26.19
N LEU A 119 -10.01 6.42 26.09
CA LEU A 119 -10.60 5.52 27.06
C LEU A 119 -10.10 4.08 26.89
N ASN A 120 -9.88 3.62 25.64
CA ASN A 120 -9.42 2.27 25.34
C ASN A 120 -8.10 2.29 24.55
N SER A 121 -7.26 1.27 24.78
CA SER A 121 -6.01 1.04 24.04
C SER A 121 -6.20 0.64 22.58
N ASP A 122 -7.35 0.03 22.25
CA ASP A 122 -7.60 -0.60 20.94
C ASP A 122 -8.18 0.37 19.90
N ASP A 123 -8.72 1.50 20.37
CA ASP A 123 -9.36 2.50 19.50
C ASP A 123 -8.40 3.08 18.44
N PRO A 124 -7.13 3.42 18.75
CA PRO A 124 -6.17 3.91 17.75
C PRO A 124 -5.80 2.88 16.67
N HIS A 125 -5.92 1.58 16.96
CA HIS A 125 -5.65 0.54 15.97
C HIS A 125 -6.81 0.37 14.98
N THR A 126 -8.04 0.57 15.46
CA THR A 126 -9.28 0.42 14.69
C THR A 126 -9.61 1.66 13.88
N TYR A 127 -9.52 2.84 14.51
CA TYR A 127 -9.87 4.14 13.91
C TYR A 127 -8.60 4.95 13.63
N ARG A 128 -8.31 5.16 12.35
CA ARG A 128 -7.13 5.90 11.89
C ARG A 128 -7.51 7.26 11.31
N GLU A 129 -6.55 8.16 11.24
CA GLU A 129 -6.71 9.41 10.52
C GLU A 129 -7.00 9.13 9.04
N LEU A 130 -8.01 9.81 8.50
CA LEU A 130 -8.47 9.59 7.12
C LEU A 130 -7.75 10.55 6.16
N LYS A 131 -6.75 10.04 5.46
CA LYS A 131 -6.00 10.81 4.46
C LYS A 131 -6.74 10.86 3.13
N GLN A 132 -6.38 11.82 2.27
CA GLN A 132 -6.99 11.93 0.94
C GLN A 132 -6.75 10.67 0.09
N GLU A 133 -5.61 10.00 0.30
CA GLU A 133 -5.24 8.75 -0.37
C GLU A 133 -6.18 7.59 -0.02
N ASP A 134 -6.77 7.62 1.17
CA ASP A 134 -7.68 6.58 1.65
C ASP A 134 -9.09 6.71 1.03
N ILE A 135 -9.43 7.89 0.50
CA ILE A 135 -10.75 8.21 -0.09
C ILE A 135 -10.77 7.75 -1.55
N LYS A 136 -10.54 6.45 -1.75
CA LYS A 136 -10.61 5.80 -3.05
C LYS A 136 -11.64 4.70 -3.01
N ASN A 137 -12.42 4.56 -4.08
CA ASN A 137 -13.37 3.48 -4.17
C ASN A 137 -12.64 2.15 -4.44
N LEU A 138 -13.06 1.10 -3.73
CA LEU A 138 -12.57 -0.26 -3.91
C LEU A 138 -12.65 -0.77 -5.36
N LYS A 139 -13.75 -0.53 -6.08
CA LYS A 139 -13.91 -0.99 -7.46
C LYS A 139 -13.11 -0.20 -8.48
N GLU A 140 -13.00 1.12 -8.29
CA GLU A 140 -12.12 1.95 -9.11
C GLU A 140 -10.67 1.54 -8.92
N TYR A 141 -10.26 1.28 -7.68
CA TYR A 141 -8.99 0.67 -7.33
C TYR A 141 -8.80 -0.66 -8.09
N LEU A 142 -9.76 -1.59 -8.02
CA LEU A 142 -9.68 -2.89 -8.70
C LEU A 142 -9.69 -2.85 -10.24
N GLU A 143 -10.35 -1.87 -10.84
CA GLU A 143 -10.45 -1.72 -12.30
C GLU A 143 -9.21 -1.03 -12.88
N ILE A 144 -8.71 0.03 -12.25
CA ILE A 144 -7.44 0.69 -12.60
C ILE A 144 -6.28 -0.31 -12.51
N GLU A 145 -6.29 -1.19 -11.50
CA GLU A 145 -5.29 -2.24 -11.29
C GLU A 145 -5.13 -3.24 -12.44
N SER A 146 -6.14 -3.40 -13.30
CA SER A 146 -6.06 -4.36 -14.43
C SER A 146 -5.46 -3.79 -15.72
N ALA A 147 -5.33 -2.46 -15.82
CA ALA A 147 -5.04 -1.79 -17.09
C ALA A 147 -3.60 -1.23 -17.19
N GLU A 148 -2.90 -1.02 -16.08
CA GLU A 148 -1.63 -0.31 -16.06
C GLU A 148 -0.48 -1.22 -15.59
N LEU A 149 0.43 -1.56 -16.52
CA LEU A 149 1.70 -2.22 -16.22
C LEU A 149 2.64 -1.24 -15.50
N GLY A 150 3.19 -1.62 -14.34
CA GLY A 150 4.47 -1.06 -13.85
C GLY A 150 4.50 -0.32 -12.51
N ASP A 151 3.45 -0.32 -11.69
CA ASP A 151 3.46 0.53 -10.49
C ASP A 151 3.50 -0.24 -9.16
N GLY A 152 4.67 -0.17 -8.50
CA GLY A 152 4.85 0.05 -7.05
C GLY A 152 4.19 -0.89 -6.01
N ILE A 153 4.49 -0.58 -4.74
CA ILE A 153 3.82 -1.14 -3.56
C ILE A 153 2.41 -0.50 -3.52
N ARG A 154 1.37 -1.32 -3.63
CA ARG A 154 -0.03 -0.85 -3.63
C ARG A 154 -0.81 -1.55 -2.52
N GLU A 155 -1.32 -0.77 -1.57
CA GLU A 155 -2.16 -1.26 -0.47
C GLU A 155 -3.62 -0.82 -0.67
N ILE A 156 -4.54 -1.73 -0.36
CA ILE A 156 -5.96 -1.41 -0.25
C ILE A 156 -6.13 -0.36 0.86
N PRO A 157 -6.87 0.75 0.61
CA PRO A 157 -7.15 1.75 1.63
C PRO A 157 -7.68 1.10 2.91
N TRP A 158 -7.21 1.57 4.06
CA TRP A 158 -7.53 0.93 5.33
C TRP A 158 -9.02 0.93 5.65
N ILE A 159 -9.75 1.89 5.08
CA ILE A 159 -11.20 2.00 5.15
C ILE A 159 -11.91 0.82 4.48
N TRP A 160 -11.27 -0.05 3.70
CA TRP A 160 -11.90 -1.25 3.13
C TRP A 160 -11.43 -2.55 3.80
N ARG A 161 -10.41 -2.48 4.67
CA ARG A 161 -9.87 -3.65 5.36
C ARG A 161 -10.85 -4.16 6.42
N ALA A 162 -11.09 -5.48 6.42
CA ALA A 162 -12.03 -6.13 7.34
C ALA A 162 -11.64 -6.01 8.82
N ALA A 163 -10.38 -5.70 9.11
CA ALA A 163 -9.88 -5.49 10.47
C ALA A 163 -10.41 -4.20 11.13
N SER A 164 -10.76 -3.19 10.33
CA SER A 164 -11.19 -1.87 10.84
C SER A 164 -12.71 -1.83 11.07
N ILE A 165 -13.49 -2.30 10.09
CA ILE A 165 -14.95 -2.35 10.17
C ILE A 165 -15.45 -3.56 9.40
N LYS A 166 -16.45 -4.24 9.94
CA LYS A 166 -17.13 -5.35 9.27
C LYS A 166 -17.81 -4.84 7.99
N ASN A 167 -17.45 -5.45 6.86
CA ASN A 167 -18.14 -5.22 5.59
C ASN A 167 -19.46 -6.00 5.62
N LYS A 168 -20.58 -5.31 5.46
CA LYS A 168 -21.92 -5.89 5.53
C LYS A 168 -22.51 -6.19 4.16
N GLU A 169 -22.16 -5.38 3.17
CA GLU A 169 -22.74 -5.49 1.83
C GLU A 169 -22.06 -6.60 1.02
N GLU A 170 -22.85 -7.41 0.33
CA GLU A 170 -22.37 -8.58 -0.41
C GLU A 170 -21.34 -8.21 -1.49
N TRP A 171 -21.58 -7.11 -2.22
CA TRP A 171 -20.64 -6.63 -3.24
C TRP A 171 -19.29 -6.19 -2.66
N GLN A 172 -19.25 -5.65 -1.44
CA GLN A 172 -17.99 -5.28 -0.77
C GLN A 172 -17.19 -6.54 -0.42
N ILE A 173 -17.87 -7.56 0.09
CA ILE A 173 -17.27 -8.86 0.43
C ILE A 173 -16.75 -9.55 -0.83
N GLU A 174 -17.53 -9.56 -1.90
CA GLU A 174 -17.13 -10.15 -3.18
C GLU A 174 -15.92 -9.43 -3.79
N ALA A 175 -15.93 -8.09 -3.80
CA ALA A 175 -14.81 -7.30 -4.29
C ALA A 175 -13.52 -7.56 -3.51
N LEU A 176 -13.60 -7.63 -2.17
CA LEU A 176 -12.44 -7.98 -1.33
C LEU A 176 -11.99 -9.42 -1.50
N ARG A 177 -12.91 -10.35 -1.76
CA ARG A 177 -12.58 -11.75 -2.06
C ARG A 177 -11.78 -11.84 -3.36
N VAL A 178 -12.24 -11.16 -4.41
CA VAL A 178 -11.51 -11.05 -5.69
C VAL A 178 -10.13 -10.47 -5.45
N GLU A 179 -10.04 -9.41 -4.66
CA GLU A 179 -8.76 -8.76 -4.40
C GLU A 179 -7.80 -9.61 -3.58
N TRP A 180 -8.32 -10.39 -2.63
CA TRP A 180 -7.53 -11.37 -1.92
C TRP A 180 -6.94 -12.41 -2.86
N PHE A 181 -7.73 -12.94 -3.80
CA PHE A 181 -7.23 -13.89 -4.81
C PHE A 181 -6.16 -13.26 -5.70
N ARG A 182 -6.36 -12.01 -6.15
CA ARG A 182 -5.38 -11.27 -6.95
C ARG A 182 -4.10 -11.00 -6.17
N SER A 183 -4.19 -10.48 -4.96
CA SER A 183 -3.06 -10.24 -4.06
C SER A 183 -2.28 -11.53 -3.78
N ARG A 184 -2.98 -12.63 -3.50
CA ARG A 184 -2.35 -13.94 -3.32
C ARG A 184 -1.64 -14.41 -4.58
N GLN A 185 -2.24 -14.21 -5.75
CA GLN A 185 -1.61 -14.58 -7.01
C GLN A 185 -0.39 -13.70 -7.32
N ARG A 186 -0.45 -12.40 -7.02
CA ARG A 186 0.69 -11.48 -7.13
C ARG A 186 1.86 -11.94 -6.28
N VAL A 187 1.61 -12.32 -5.02
CA VAL A 187 2.66 -12.86 -4.14
C VAL A 187 3.30 -14.11 -4.76
N LYS A 188 2.50 -15.06 -5.24
CA LYS A 188 3.03 -16.27 -5.90
C LYS A 188 3.85 -15.94 -7.16
N GLN A 189 3.37 -15.02 -7.99
CA GLN A 189 4.09 -14.57 -9.18
C GLN A 189 5.40 -13.89 -8.81
N TRP A 190 5.42 -13.04 -7.78
CA TRP A 190 6.63 -12.41 -7.29
C TRP A 190 7.61 -13.43 -6.71
N GLU A 191 7.13 -14.45 -5.98
CA GLU A 191 7.96 -15.57 -5.53
C GLU A 191 8.57 -16.32 -6.72
N GLU A 192 7.79 -16.63 -7.75
CA GLU A 192 8.26 -17.23 -9.01
C GLU A 192 9.29 -16.36 -9.73
N GLU A 193 9.01 -15.05 -9.86
CA GLU A 193 9.93 -14.08 -10.47
C GLU A 193 11.24 -13.96 -9.69
N LEU A 194 11.20 -13.99 -8.36
CA LEU A 194 12.40 -14.02 -7.52
C LEU A 194 13.22 -15.30 -7.75
N ILE A 195 12.55 -16.46 -7.85
CA ILE A 195 13.19 -17.74 -8.19
C ILE A 195 13.86 -17.65 -9.55
N LEU A 196 13.15 -17.15 -10.57
CA LEU A 196 13.64 -17.01 -11.94
C LEU A 196 14.79 -16.01 -12.01
N LEU A 197 14.70 -14.86 -11.34
CA LEU A 197 15.74 -13.85 -11.31
C LEU A 197 17.03 -14.39 -10.69
N LYS A 198 16.93 -15.08 -9.54
CA LYS A 198 18.10 -15.73 -8.93
C LYS A 198 18.69 -16.82 -9.83
N LYS A 199 17.84 -17.58 -10.53
CA LYS A 199 18.28 -18.56 -11.55
C LYS A 199 19.05 -17.86 -12.67
N ASP A 200 18.51 -16.77 -13.20
CA ASP A 200 19.10 -16.02 -14.32
C ASP A 200 20.42 -15.37 -13.93
N MET A 201 20.55 -14.85 -12.69
CA MET A 201 21.82 -14.38 -12.14
C MET A 201 22.88 -15.49 -12.17
N LEU A 202 22.52 -16.69 -11.70
CA LEU A 202 23.44 -17.83 -11.69
C LEU A 202 23.76 -18.32 -13.10
N MET A 203 22.77 -18.39 -13.99
CA MET A 203 22.96 -18.76 -15.40
C MET A 203 23.84 -17.75 -16.13
N ALA A 204 23.72 -16.45 -15.85
CA ALA A 204 24.56 -15.42 -16.46
C ALA A 204 26.02 -15.54 -16.01
N VAL A 205 26.28 -15.80 -14.72
CA VAL A 205 27.64 -16.07 -14.20
C VAL A 205 28.24 -17.30 -14.89
N ARG A 206 27.48 -18.40 -15.00
CA ARG A 206 27.91 -19.61 -15.72
C ARG A 206 28.10 -19.37 -17.21
N GLY A 207 27.25 -18.58 -17.83
CA GLY A 207 27.34 -18.21 -19.23
C GLY A 207 28.67 -17.52 -19.52
N PHE A 208 29.09 -16.57 -18.67
CA PHE A 208 30.40 -15.95 -18.80
C PHE A 208 31.56 -16.91 -18.56
N GLU A 209 31.42 -17.89 -17.66
CA GLU A 209 32.42 -18.93 -17.47
C GLU A 209 32.57 -19.82 -18.72
N VAL A 210 31.47 -20.31 -19.28
CA VAL A 210 31.49 -21.13 -20.50
C VAL A 210 32.06 -20.33 -21.68
N LEU A 211 31.73 -19.04 -21.79
CA LEU A 211 32.32 -18.18 -22.82
C LEU A 211 33.82 -18.00 -22.61
N ALA A 212 34.26 -17.76 -21.37
CA ALA A 212 35.68 -17.62 -21.05
C ALA A 212 36.48 -18.89 -21.40
N THR A 213 35.99 -20.07 -21.00
CA THR A 213 36.66 -21.35 -21.30
C THR A 213 36.68 -21.63 -22.80
N LYS A 214 35.58 -21.34 -23.52
CA LYS A 214 35.52 -21.51 -24.97
C LYS A 214 36.52 -20.61 -25.70
N TRP A 215 36.65 -19.34 -25.28
CA TRP A 215 37.62 -18.43 -25.87
C TRP A 215 39.07 -18.77 -25.50
N GLN A 216 39.29 -19.28 -24.30
CA GLN A 216 40.60 -19.76 -23.87
C GLN A 216 41.04 -20.97 -24.69
N TRP A 217 40.18 -21.97 -24.83
CA TRP A 217 40.42 -23.12 -25.70
C TRP A 217 40.75 -22.67 -27.13
N LYS A 218 39.96 -21.74 -27.70
CA LYS A 218 40.23 -21.17 -29.04
C LYS A 218 41.61 -20.50 -29.17
N SER A 219 42.14 -19.94 -28.08
CA SER A 219 43.46 -19.29 -28.10
C SER A 219 44.62 -20.29 -28.15
N GLU A 220 44.36 -21.54 -27.75
CA GLU A 220 45.32 -22.63 -27.60
C GLU A 220 45.27 -23.62 -28.78
N VAL A 221 44.31 -23.48 -29.70
CA VAL A 221 44.20 -24.34 -30.89
C VAL A 221 45.43 -24.14 -31.80
N GLY A 222 46.02 -25.25 -32.25
CA GLY A 222 47.16 -25.24 -33.17
C GLY A 222 46.79 -24.72 -34.57
N GLY A 223 47.74 -24.08 -35.25
CA GLY A 223 47.54 -23.55 -36.61
C GLY A 223 46.90 -22.16 -36.68
N LEU A 224 46.75 -21.46 -35.56
CA LEU A 224 46.28 -20.07 -35.54
C LEU A 224 47.42 -19.07 -35.76
N GLU A 225 47.11 -17.98 -36.48
CA GLU A 225 47.96 -16.80 -36.55
C GLU A 225 48.13 -16.14 -35.17
N SER A 226 49.31 -15.57 -34.91
CA SER A 226 49.66 -14.93 -33.62
C SER A 226 48.64 -13.88 -33.17
N GLY A 227 48.09 -13.08 -34.11
CA GLY A 227 47.06 -12.09 -33.82
C GLY A 227 45.74 -12.70 -33.35
N MET A 228 45.32 -13.80 -33.96
CA MET A 228 44.07 -14.50 -33.65
C MET A 228 44.12 -15.17 -32.27
N SER A 229 45.26 -15.81 -31.93
CA SER A 229 45.48 -16.39 -30.59
C SER A 229 45.44 -15.31 -29.49
N LYS A 230 46.15 -14.18 -29.70
CA LYS A 230 46.12 -13.03 -28.76
C LYS A 230 44.73 -12.42 -28.60
N TYR A 231 43.95 -12.30 -29.68
CA TYR A 231 42.58 -11.81 -29.61
C TYR A 231 41.67 -12.76 -28.81
N ALA A 232 41.75 -14.07 -29.07
CA ALA A 232 40.97 -15.07 -28.35
C ALA A 232 41.31 -15.07 -26.85
N ALA A 233 42.60 -14.96 -26.50
CA ALA A 233 43.03 -14.83 -25.11
C ALA A 233 42.49 -13.56 -24.43
N ARG A 234 42.44 -12.43 -25.16
CA ARG A 234 41.82 -11.19 -24.66
C ARG A 234 40.31 -11.34 -24.43
N GLN A 235 39.60 -12.03 -25.31
CA GLN A 235 38.17 -12.33 -25.14
C GLN A 235 37.92 -13.22 -23.92
N ALA A 236 38.74 -14.24 -23.70
CA ALA A 236 38.67 -15.08 -22.52
C ALA A 236 38.82 -14.24 -21.24
N TRP A 237 39.84 -13.39 -21.17
CA TRP A 237 40.06 -12.48 -20.04
C TRP A 237 38.87 -11.52 -19.83
N PHE A 238 38.28 -10.99 -20.89
CA PHE A 238 37.12 -10.10 -20.81
C PHE A 238 35.91 -10.79 -20.17
N HIS A 239 35.59 -12.01 -20.58
CA HIS A 239 34.50 -12.79 -20.00
C HIS A 239 34.79 -13.20 -18.54
N CYS A 240 36.03 -13.53 -18.18
CA CYS A 240 36.43 -13.73 -16.78
C CYS A 240 36.16 -12.47 -15.93
N LYS A 241 36.46 -11.28 -16.46
CA LYS A 241 36.21 -10.02 -15.77
C LYS A 241 34.71 -9.75 -15.60
N LEU A 242 33.88 -10.05 -16.60
CA LEU A 242 32.42 -9.95 -16.50
C LEU A 242 31.86 -10.92 -15.46
N LYS A 243 32.33 -12.18 -15.46
CA LYS A 243 31.98 -13.20 -14.45
C LYS A 243 32.25 -12.66 -13.04
N ALA A 244 33.46 -12.18 -12.77
CA ALA A 244 33.85 -11.69 -11.45
C ALA A 244 33.02 -10.48 -11.00
N LYS A 245 32.77 -9.52 -11.90
CA LYS A 245 31.93 -8.35 -11.60
C LYS A 245 30.48 -8.73 -11.29
N LEU A 246 29.89 -9.62 -12.10
CA LEU A 246 28.51 -10.06 -11.90
C LEU A 246 28.38 -10.87 -10.61
N PHE A 247 29.32 -11.80 -10.37
CA PHE A 247 29.36 -12.59 -9.14
C PHE A 247 29.35 -11.71 -7.89
N HIS A 248 30.21 -10.69 -7.83
CA HIS A 248 30.29 -9.80 -6.67
C HIS A 248 28.98 -9.03 -6.42
N LYS A 249 28.28 -8.61 -7.47
CA LYS A 249 26.98 -7.95 -7.36
C LYS A 249 25.87 -8.91 -6.95
N CYS A 250 25.85 -10.12 -7.50
CA CYS A 250 24.79 -11.09 -7.27
C CYS A 250 24.94 -11.88 -5.96
N ASP A 251 26.15 -11.96 -5.38
CA ASP A 251 26.43 -12.79 -4.20
C ASP A 251 25.53 -12.44 -3.00
N GLN A 252 25.33 -11.14 -2.75
CA GLN A 252 24.46 -10.67 -1.68
C GLN A 252 22.99 -11.05 -1.91
N HIS A 253 22.52 -10.96 -3.15
CA HIS A 253 21.13 -11.23 -3.51
C HIS A 253 20.80 -12.72 -3.57
N ILE A 254 21.75 -13.57 -3.94
CA ILE A 254 21.54 -15.02 -4.00
C ILE A 254 21.45 -15.61 -2.59
N LYS A 255 22.32 -15.16 -1.68
CA LYS A 255 22.34 -15.57 -0.26
C LYS A 255 21.18 -15.02 0.56
N ASP A 256 20.33 -14.18 -0.02
CA ASP A 256 19.16 -13.64 0.66
C ASP A 256 18.19 -14.75 1.09
N LYS A 257 17.71 -14.66 2.34
CA LYS A 257 16.85 -15.63 3.01
C LYS A 257 15.42 -15.64 2.49
N VAL A 258 14.99 -14.61 1.74
CA VAL A 258 13.60 -14.48 1.24
C VAL A 258 13.21 -15.67 0.36
N VAL A 259 14.10 -16.09 -0.55
CA VAL A 259 13.90 -17.27 -1.41
C VAL A 259 15.19 -18.08 -1.45
N GLN A 260 15.22 -19.24 -0.79
CA GLN A 260 16.39 -20.11 -0.80
C GLN A 260 16.34 -21.09 -1.97
N LEU A 261 17.25 -20.93 -2.92
CA LEU A 261 17.45 -21.89 -3.99
C LEU A 261 18.42 -22.98 -3.51
N LYS A 262 17.88 -24.09 -2.98
CA LYS A 262 18.67 -25.22 -2.48
C LYS A 262 19.70 -25.74 -3.49
N TRP A 263 19.38 -25.70 -4.77
CA TRP A 263 20.32 -26.07 -5.83
C TRP A 263 21.34 -24.95 -6.13
N ALA A 264 20.98 -23.68 -5.98
CA ALA A 264 21.93 -22.60 -6.23
C ALA A 264 23.06 -22.63 -5.20
N GLU A 265 22.79 -22.96 -3.94
CA GLU A 265 23.82 -23.06 -2.89
C GLU A 265 24.91 -24.10 -3.20
N SER A 266 24.54 -25.25 -3.79
CA SER A 266 25.53 -26.28 -4.18
C SER A 266 26.36 -25.87 -5.40
N TYR A 267 25.81 -25.00 -6.24
CA TYR A 267 26.37 -24.62 -7.53
C TYR A 267 26.96 -23.20 -7.56
N TRP A 268 26.72 -22.41 -6.52
CA TRP A 268 27.24 -21.06 -6.36
C TRP A 268 28.66 -21.16 -5.79
N PRO A 269 29.68 -20.68 -6.52
CA PRO A 269 31.05 -20.85 -6.08
C PRO A 269 31.30 -20.09 -4.78
N ALA A 270 31.90 -20.75 -3.78
CA ALA A 270 32.16 -20.15 -2.47
C ALA A 270 33.12 -18.94 -2.54
N ASN A 271 33.95 -18.86 -3.58
CA ASN A 271 34.88 -17.76 -3.87
C ASN A 271 34.85 -17.42 -5.37
N SER A 272 34.97 -16.14 -5.74
CA SER A 272 35.07 -15.72 -7.16
C SER A 272 36.28 -16.31 -7.89
N THR A 273 37.26 -16.79 -7.13
CA THR A 273 38.52 -17.41 -7.57
C THR A 273 38.50 -18.94 -7.51
N ALA A 274 37.38 -19.56 -7.11
CA ALA A 274 37.28 -21.01 -7.09
C ALA A 274 37.36 -21.54 -8.53
N LYS A 275 38.46 -22.29 -8.75
CA LYS A 275 38.86 -22.88 -10.02
C LYS A 275 37.71 -23.63 -10.66
N SER A 276 37.56 -23.35 -11.95
CA SER A 276 36.90 -24.16 -12.99
C SER A 276 36.72 -25.62 -12.58
N ILE A 277 35.46 -26.05 -12.60
CA ILE A 277 35.03 -27.44 -12.50
C ILE A 277 35.71 -28.23 -13.63
N THR A 278 36.43 -29.29 -13.25
CA THR A 278 36.84 -30.42 -14.10
C THR A 278 35.63 -31.22 -14.56
#